data_AF-A0AAW8K937-F1
#
_entry.id   AF-A0AAW8K937-F1
#
_cell.length_a   1.000
_cell.length_b   1.000
_cell.length_c   1.000
_cell.angle_alpha   90.00
_cell.angle_beta   90.00
_cell.angle_gamma   90.00
#
_symmetry.space_group_name_H-M   'P 1'
#
loop_
_entity.id
_entity.type
_entity.pdbx_description
1 polymer ?
#
loop_
_entity_poly.entity_id
_entity_poly.type
_entity_poly.pdbx_seq_one_letter_code
_entity_poly.pdbx_strand_id
1 'polypeptide(L)' 'PPMVVGVGIGGTFDYCAVLAKKALLHGVKEKNPDPSYAELEEELVNEANALRIGPMGLHGKTTVLNIAIESYPT' A
#
# COMPACT_ATOMS: atom_id res chain seq x y z
N PRO A 1 4.55 11.83 -4.29
CA PRO A 1 5.47 11.43 -3.19
C PRO A 1 5.66 12.57 -2.18
N PRO A 2 5.39 12.35 -0.88
CA PRO A 2 5.12 11.06 -0.28
C PRO A 2 3.71 10.55 -0.62
N MET A 3 3.58 9.29 -1.04
CA MET A 3 2.28 8.71 -1.43
C MET A 3 1.76 7.77 -0.34
N VAL A 4 0.43 7.67 -0.23
CA VAL A 4 -0.25 6.54 0.42
C VAL A 4 -0.80 5.68 -0.71
N VAL A 5 -0.49 4.38 -0.69
CA VAL A 5 -0.85 3.44 -1.75
C VAL A 5 -1.86 2.44 -1.19
N GLY A 6 -2.97 2.25 -1.90
CA GLY A 6 -3.97 1.25 -1.58
C GLY A 6 -3.91 0.14 -2.60
N VAL A 7 -3.92 -1.10 -2.13
CA VAL A 7 -3.82 -2.31 -2.96
C VAL A 7 -5.08 -3.14 -2.76
N GLY A 8 -5.76 -3.46 -3.85
CA GLY A 8 -6.88 -4.39 -3.87
C GLY A 8 -6.41 -5.73 -4.44
N ILE A 9 -6.79 -6.84 -3.80
CA ILE A 9 -6.45 -8.19 -4.26
C ILE A 9 -7.73 -9.03 -4.34
N GLY A 10 -7.96 -9.63 -5.51
CA GLY A 10 -9.07 -10.56 -5.75
C GLY A 10 -10.40 -9.89 -6.07
N GLY A 11 -11.50 -10.66 -5.97
CA GLY A 11 -12.81 -10.30 -6.51
C GLY A 11 -12.86 -10.18 -8.03
N THR A 12 -13.88 -9.50 -8.55
CA THR A 12 -14.00 -9.15 -9.98
C THR A 12 -13.12 -7.95 -10.34
N PHE A 13 -12.91 -7.73 -11.63
CA PHE A 13 -12.06 -6.64 -12.13
C PHE A 13 -12.43 -5.26 -11.57
N ASP A 14 -13.71 -4.94 -11.55
CA ASP A 14 -14.26 -3.70 -10.99
C ASP A 14 -14.18 -3.65 -9.47
N TYR A 15 -14.41 -4.77 -8.80
CA TYR A 15 -14.40 -4.84 -7.34
C TYR A 15 -12.99 -4.68 -6.76
N CYS A 16 -11.96 -5.21 -7.44
CA CYS A 16 -10.57 -5.01 -7.05
C CYS A 16 -10.19 -3.51 -6.97
N ALA A 17 -10.68 -2.69 -7.91
CA ALA A 17 -10.47 -1.25 -7.87
C ALA A 17 -11.18 -0.59 -6.67
N VAL A 18 -12.37 -1.08 -6.30
CA VAL A 18 -13.09 -0.63 -5.09
C VAL A 18 -12.31 -0.99 -3.83
N LEU A 19 -11.76 -2.21 -3.75
CA LEU A 19 -10.92 -2.65 -2.63
C LEU A 19 -9.66 -1.77 -2.49
N ALA A 20 -8.96 -1.53 -3.60
CA ALA A 20 -7.79 -0.64 -3.61
C ALA A 20 -8.15 0.77 -3.11
N LYS A 21 -9.32 1.28 -3.51
CA LYS A 21 -9.82 2.59 -3.05
C LYS A 21 -10.18 2.57 -1.56
N LYS A 22 -10.77 1.49 -1.07
CA LYS A 22 -11.11 1.29 0.35
C LYS A 22 -9.86 1.18 1.23
N ALA A 23 -8.81 0.51 0.74
CA ALA A 23 -7.54 0.39 1.46
C ALA A 23 -6.92 1.75 1.81
N LEU A 24 -7.13 2.79 0.98
CA LEU A 24 -6.66 4.16 1.26
C LEU A 24 -7.32 4.83 2.48
N LEU A 25 -8.40 4.25 3.02
CA LEU A 25 -9.10 4.79 4.19
C LEU A 25 -8.49 4.30 5.52
N HIS A 26 -7.61 3.30 5.48
CA HIS A 26 -6.92 2.80 6.67
C HIS A 26 -5.98 3.85 7.25
N GLY A 27 -5.82 3.84 8.58
CA GLY A 27 -4.86 4.70 9.24
C GLY A 27 -3.43 4.39 8.79
N VAL A 28 -2.57 5.41 8.64
CA VAL A 28 -1.14 5.22 8.28
C VAL A 28 -0.36 4.36 9.30
N LYS A 29 -0.89 4.24 10.54
CA LYS A 29 -0.30 3.42 11.61
C LYS A 29 -1.07 2.13 11.86
N GLU A 30 -2.16 1.92 11.13
CA GLU A 30 -2.97 0.72 11.20
C GLU A 30 -2.29 -0.35 10.35
N LYS A 31 -2.12 -1.54 10.92
CA LYS A 31 -1.60 -2.71 10.21
C LYS A 31 -2.76 -3.61 9.81
N ASN A 32 -2.57 -4.37 8.74
CA ASN A 32 -3.52 -5.41 8.38
C ASN A 32 -3.81 -6.36 9.57
N PRO A 33 -5.08 -6.76 9.79
CA PRO A 33 -5.40 -7.78 10.78
C PRO A 33 -4.83 -9.17 10.44
N ASP A 34 -4.59 -9.45 9.15
CA ASP A 34 -3.91 -10.67 8.71
C ASP A 34 -2.39 -10.48 8.79
N PRO A 35 -1.65 -11.29 9.58
CA PRO A 35 -0.21 -11.16 9.75
C PRO A 35 0.57 -11.26 8.43
N SER A 36 0.13 -12.11 7.50
CA SER A 36 0.83 -12.28 6.22
C SER A 36 0.71 -11.04 5.34
N TYR A 37 -0.45 -10.39 5.33
CA TYR A 37 -0.61 -9.12 4.62
C TYR A 37 0.07 -7.96 5.34
N ALA A 38 0.09 -7.95 6.67
CA ALA A 38 0.80 -6.93 7.44
C ALA A 38 2.33 -6.95 7.21
N GLU A 39 2.92 -8.14 7.10
CA GLU A 39 4.33 -8.31 6.73
C GLU A 39 4.60 -7.81 5.31
N LEU A 40 3.72 -8.17 4.37
CA LEU A 40 3.81 -7.73 2.97
C LEU A 40 3.67 -6.20 2.82
N GLU A 41 2.76 -5.57 3.55
CA GLU A 41 2.61 -4.10 3.58
C GLU A 41 3.93 -3.43 3.99
N GLU A 42 4.60 -3.94 5.03
CA GLU A 42 5.87 -3.41 5.53
C GLU A 42 7.02 -3.64 4.54
N GLU A 43 7.11 -4.84 3.95
CA GLU A 43 8.08 -5.17 2.91
C GLU A 43 7.95 -4.21 1.72
N LEU A 44 6.74 -4.04 1.19
CA LEU A 44 6.48 -3.18 0.03
C LEU A 44 6.79 -1.70 0.33
N VAL A 45 6.51 -1.21 1.54
CA VAL A 45 6.90 0.17 1.94
C VAL A 45 8.42 0.32 1.91
N ASN A 46 9.15 -0.67 2.43
CA ASN A 46 10.61 -0.67 2.46
C ASN A 46 11.19 -0.71 1.04
N GLU A 47 10.69 -1.60 0.19
CA GLU A 47 11.13 -1.71 -1.21
C GLU A 47 10.83 -0.43 -2.00
N ALA A 48 9.62 0.12 -1.89
CA ALA A 48 9.23 1.34 -2.59
C ALA A 48 10.10 2.55 -2.19
N ASN A 49 10.51 2.62 -0.92
CA ASN A 49 11.43 3.65 -0.43
C ASN A 49 12.89 3.37 -0.82
N ALA A 50 13.27 2.10 -0.99
CA ALA A 50 14.59 1.71 -1.49
C ALA A 50 14.85 2.13 -2.94
N LEU A 51 13.79 2.39 -3.73
CA LEU A 51 13.91 2.95 -5.10
C LEU A 51 14.52 4.37 -5.15
N ARG A 52 14.66 5.06 -4.01
CA ARG A 52 15.27 6.40 -3.88
C ARG A 52 14.68 7.51 -4.76
N ILE A 53 13.45 7.35 -5.24
CA ILE A 53 12.70 8.39 -5.97
C ILE A 53 12.53 9.65 -5.12
N GLY A 54 12.19 9.49 -3.84
CA GLY A 54 12.10 10.57 -2.86
C GLY A 54 10.92 11.53 -3.06
N PRO A 55 10.78 12.54 -2.18
CA PRO A 55 9.68 13.49 -2.21
C PRO A 55 9.63 14.24 -3.54
N MET A 56 8.44 14.35 -4.14
CA MET A 56 8.21 14.96 -5.46
C MET A 56 9.08 14.40 -6.61
N GLY A 57 9.76 13.25 -6.43
CA GLY A 57 10.67 12.69 -7.43
C GLY A 57 12.04 13.39 -7.49
N LEU A 58 12.40 14.17 -6.46
CA LEU A 58 13.65 14.94 -6.41
C LEU A 58 14.79 14.18 -5.74
N HIS A 59 14.73 12.85 -5.74
CA HIS A 59 15.60 11.94 -4.99
C HIS A 59 15.42 12.07 -3.46
N GLY A 60 15.69 11.00 -2.72
CA GLY A 60 15.56 11.02 -1.26
C GLY A 60 15.26 9.66 -0.66
N LYS A 61 14.90 9.66 0.63
CA LYS A 61 14.61 8.43 1.38
C LYS A 61 13.14 8.01 1.36
N THR A 62 12.23 8.97 1.22
CA THR A 62 10.80 8.73 1.45
C THR A 62 9.99 9.05 0.21
N THR A 63 9.60 7.99 -0.50
CA THR A 63 8.71 7.99 -1.67
C THR A 63 7.29 7.65 -1.26
N VAL A 64 7.13 6.65 -0.37
CA VAL A 64 5.85 6.10 0.08
C VAL A 64 5.80 6.17 1.61
N LEU A 65 4.68 6.65 2.13
CA LEU A 65 4.41 6.73 3.57
C LEU A 65 3.74 5.48 4.10
N ASN A 66 2.82 4.91 3.33
CA ASN A 66 2.04 3.75 3.73
C ASN A 66 1.58 2.96 2.51
N ILE A 67 1.47 1.64 2.68
CA ILE A 67 0.81 0.73 1.76
C ILE A 67 -0.19 -0.08 2.59
N ALA A 68 -1.45 -0.08 2.17
CA ALA A 68 -2.51 -0.86 2.82
C ALA A 68 -3.15 -1.82 1.81
N ILE A 69 -3.48 -3.03 2.27
CA ILE A 69 -4.02 -4.11 1.44
C ILE A 69 -5.45 -4.45 1.89
N GLU A 70 -6.37 -4.47 0.93
CA GLU A 70 -7.71 -5.07 1.09
C GLU A 70 -7.81 -6.26 0.15
N SER A 71 -8.15 -7.43 0.70
CA SER A 71 -8.27 -8.67 -0.05
C SER A 71 -9.70 -9.21 -0.03
N TYR A 72 -10.06 -9.90 -1.10
CA TYR A 72 -11.32 -10.64 -1.22
C TYR A 72 -11.08 -11.94 -2.00
N PRO A 73 -11.80 -13.04 -1.72
CA PRO A 73 -11.67 -14.28 -2.48
C PRO A 73 -11.86 -14.07 -3.99
N THR A 74 -11.17 -14.88 -4.79
CA THR A 74 -11.27 -14.91 -6.26
C THR A 74 -12.08 -16.12 -6.72
#